data_AF-A0A7Y5I1G5-F1
#
_entry.id   AF-A0A7Y5I1G5-F1
#
_cell.length_a   1.000
_cell.length_b   1.000
_cell.length_c   1.000
_cell.angle_alpha   90.00
_cell.angle_beta   90.00
_cell.angle_gamma   90.00
#
_symmetry.space_group_name_H-M   'P 1'
#
loop_
_entity.id
_entity.type
_entity.pdbx_description
1 polymer ?
#
loop_
_entity_poly.entity_id
_entity_poly.type
_entity_poly.pdbx_seq_one_letter_code
_entity_poly.pdbx_strand_id
1 'polypeptide(L)'
;MKRLILRAALWCLLLAAPLVHAAPADKARSAGQVAPMLLWLTSDITTAPRTAMVQRLAAEAGLGFAHIDYPLGGPAVLDAAQSQTLQRALAGSALVWVDAPHASVEVRLRRMVGAQLDERAARTPGRVVWVPAGAPVTDLTTLDTSARMVAYLQAGGLRNLKSAMALAHATVAGVPMPAVPAPEILPARGLYHPEAPRLLPNAAALEAWRQGQPALRGLPAVAVLVHRHHFVDGSTGWLDAWLHTFRQQGLFAYAAFGQQVTAQTLAEVLELPPEGGTGPGRLHASALVLHQL
;
A
#
# COMPACT_ATOMS: atom_id res chain seq x y z
N MET A 1 4.53 -43.37 68.90
CA MET A 1 3.48 -43.45 69.94
C MET A 1 2.92 -42.06 70.20
N LYS A 2 1.58 -41.91 70.16
CA LYS A 2 0.71 -40.83 70.73
C LYS A 2 0.96 -39.38 70.24
N ARG A 3 0.11 -38.81 69.35
CA ARG A 3 -1.25 -38.22 69.50
C ARG A 3 -1.33 -36.88 70.27
N LEU A 4 -1.76 -35.85 69.51
CA LEU A 4 -2.79 -34.82 69.79
C LEU A 4 -2.48 -33.64 70.76
N ILE A 5 -2.56 -32.39 70.23
CA ILE A 5 -3.56 -31.31 70.56
C ILE A 5 -3.11 -30.38 71.73
N LEU A 6 -3.25 -29.03 71.81
CA LEU A 6 -4.12 -28.00 71.22
C LEU A 6 -3.45 -26.60 71.27
N ARG A 7 -3.74 -25.78 70.25
CA ARG A 7 -3.91 -24.30 70.13
C ARG A 7 -3.60 -23.38 71.33
N ALA A 8 -2.90 -22.26 71.08
CA ALA A 8 -3.51 -20.97 70.66
C ALA A 8 -2.43 -19.87 70.61
N ALA A 9 -2.19 -19.29 69.43
CA ALA A 9 -1.37 -18.09 69.29
C ALA A 9 -2.18 -17.04 68.52
N LEU A 10 -2.53 -15.98 69.26
CA LEU A 10 -2.79 -14.63 68.80
C LEU A 10 -1.70 -14.23 67.80
N TRP A 11 -2.01 -13.48 66.74
CA TRP A 11 -1.15 -12.40 66.20
C TRP A 11 -1.80 -11.69 65.00
N CYS A 12 -1.43 -10.41 64.89
CA CYS A 12 -2.12 -9.32 64.25
C CYS A 12 -2.15 -9.38 62.71
N LEU A 13 -3.29 -8.97 62.14
CA LEU A 13 -3.40 -8.54 60.74
C LEU A 13 -2.70 -7.20 60.54
N LEU A 14 -1.69 -7.17 59.67
CA LEU A 14 -1.26 -5.99 58.93
C LEU A 14 -1.33 -6.35 57.43
N LEU A 15 -2.34 -5.80 56.76
CA LEU A 15 -2.54 -5.90 55.31
C LEU A 15 -1.55 -4.97 54.61
N ALA A 16 -0.59 -5.56 53.88
CA ALA A 16 0.24 -4.84 52.92
C ALA A 16 -0.53 -4.69 51.60
N ALA A 17 -0.81 -3.45 51.19
CA ALA A 17 -1.33 -3.10 49.87
C ALA A 17 -0.18 -3.07 48.85
N PRO A 18 -0.35 -3.60 47.62
CA PRO A 18 0.64 -3.44 46.58
C PRO A 18 0.52 -2.05 45.94
N LEU A 19 1.61 -1.27 45.96
CA LEU A 19 1.77 -0.08 45.13
C LEU A 19 1.78 -0.49 43.65
N VAL A 20 0.69 -0.19 42.95
CA VAL A 20 0.65 -0.21 41.49
C VAL A 20 1.26 1.11 40.99
N HIS A 21 2.43 1.03 40.35
CA HIS A 21 2.98 2.13 39.57
C HIS A 21 2.04 2.40 38.38
N ALA A 22 1.35 3.54 38.43
CA ALA A 22 0.60 4.05 37.29
C ALA A 22 1.59 4.57 36.24
N ALA A 23 1.71 3.85 35.12
CA ALA A 23 2.27 4.40 33.89
C ALA A 23 1.41 5.59 33.44
N PRO A 24 1.99 6.67 32.86
CA PRO A 24 1.19 7.77 32.38
C PRO A 24 0.32 7.26 31.23
N ALA A 25 -0.99 7.25 31.49
CA ALA A 25 -2.01 6.95 30.51
C ALA A 25 -1.84 7.90 29.33
N ASP A 26 -1.54 7.30 28.18
CA ASP A 26 -1.71 7.90 26.87
C ASP A 26 -3.08 8.59 26.84
N LYS A 27 -3.10 9.87 26.41
CA LYS A 27 -4.30 10.70 26.43
C LYS A 27 -5.46 9.94 25.82
N ALA A 28 -6.46 9.63 26.64
CA ALA A 28 -7.76 9.18 26.20
C ALA A 28 -8.25 10.11 25.08
N ARG A 29 -8.29 9.60 23.85
CA ARG A 29 -9.03 10.23 22.76
C ARG A 29 -10.46 10.43 23.27
N SER A 30 -10.90 11.67 23.35
CA SER A 30 -12.26 12.01 23.75
C SER A 30 -13.24 11.28 22.84
N ALA A 31 -14.01 10.35 23.40
CA ALA A 31 -15.15 9.72 22.75
C ALA A 31 -16.17 10.81 22.39
N GLY A 32 -16.10 11.32 21.16
CA GLY A 32 -16.91 12.44 20.69
C GLY A 32 -16.30 13.25 19.54
N GLN A 33 -14.98 13.18 19.30
CA GLN A 33 -14.39 13.77 18.09
C GLN A 33 -14.55 12.83 16.91
N VAL A 34 -15.32 13.26 15.91
CA VAL A 34 -15.39 12.59 14.60
C VAL A 34 -13.98 12.58 14.00
N ALA A 35 -13.52 11.39 13.59
CA ALA A 35 -12.20 11.23 12.99
C ALA A 35 -12.06 12.16 11.77
N PRO A 36 -10.94 12.88 11.63
CA PRO A 36 -10.74 13.76 10.49
C PRO A 36 -10.74 12.95 9.20
N MET A 37 -11.44 13.47 8.19
CA MET A 37 -11.81 12.72 6.99
C MET A 37 -10.82 12.96 5.83
N LEU A 38 -10.35 11.90 5.20
CA LEU A 38 -9.69 11.93 3.89
C LEU A 38 -10.75 11.78 2.79
N LEU A 39 -10.84 12.76 1.91
CA LEU A 39 -11.60 12.67 0.67
C LEU A 39 -10.71 12.18 -0.46
N TRP A 40 -11.04 11.03 -1.03
CA TRP A 40 -10.41 10.43 -2.20
C TRP A 40 -11.28 10.73 -3.43
N LEU A 41 -10.71 11.42 -4.43
CA LEU A 41 -11.37 11.73 -5.69
C LEU A 41 -10.67 10.98 -6.81
N THR A 42 -11.44 10.25 -7.63
CA THR A 42 -10.88 9.38 -8.69
C THR A 42 -11.71 9.46 -9.97
N SER A 43 -11.25 8.72 -10.99
CA SER A 43 -12.10 8.25 -12.08
C SER A 43 -12.06 6.72 -12.14
N ASP A 44 -12.93 6.15 -12.99
CA ASP A 44 -13.06 4.72 -13.28
C ASP A 44 -11.77 4.00 -13.76
N ILE A 45 -10.68 4.73 -14.04
CA ILE A 45 -9.34 4.16 -14.32
C ILE A 45 -8.61 3.78 -13.03
N THR A 46 -8.89 4.46 -11.91
CA THR A 46 -8.35 4.10 -10.60
C THR A 46 -8.94 2.76 -10.19
N THR A 47 -8.09 1.76 -10.00
CA THR A 47 -8.54 0.40 -9.73
C THR A 47 -9.20 0.29 -8.36
N ALA A 48 -10.21 -0.58 -8.25
CA ALA A 48 -10.87 -0.86 -6.96
C ALA A 48 -9.87 -1.29 -5.86
N PRO A 49 -8.83 -2.12 -6.12
CA PRO A 49 -7.84 -2.44 -5.11
C PRO A 49 -7.03 -1.24 -4.62
N ARG A 50 -6.70 -0.27 -5.48
CA ARG A 50 -6.01 0.97 -5.06
C ARG A 50 -6.87 1.76 -4.08
N THR A 51 -8.15 1.96 -4.40
CA THR A 51 -9.11 2.62 -3.51
C THR A 51 -9.28 1.88 -2.18
N ALA A 52 -9.42 0.55 -2.20
CA ALA A 52 -9.51 -0.26 -1.00
C ALA A 52 -8.26 -0.16 -0.12
N MET A 53 -7.07 -0.10 -0.74
CA MET A 53 -5.80 0.07 -0.03
C MET A 53 -5.72 1.45 0.65
N VAL A 54 -6.11 2.53 -0.03
CA VAL A 54 -6.18 3.88 0.56
C VAL A 54 -7.15 3.91 1.73
N GLN A 55 -8.36 3.35 1.56
CA GLN A 55 -9.37 3.27 2.62
C GLN A 55 -8.85 2.53 3.86
N ARG A 56 -8.25 1.35 3.67
CA ARG A 56 -7.70 0.55 4.77
C ARG A 56 -6.62 1.33 5.53
N LEU A 57 -5.67 1.95 4.82
CA LEU A 57 -4.58 2.67 5.45
C LEU A 57 -5.04 3.97 6.12
N ALA A 58 -6.07 4.63 5.58
CA ALA A 58 -6.71 5.78 6.24
C ALA A 58 -7.29 5.35 7.59
N ALA A 59 -8.02 4.23 7.63
CA ALA A 59 -8.57 3.68 8.87
C ALA A 59 -7.47 3.28 9.88
N GLU A 60 -6.40 2.62 9.43
CA GLU A 60 -5.24 2.29 10.27
C GLU A 60 -4.57 3.54 10.87
N ALA A 61 -4.56 4.65 10.12
CA ALA A 61 -4.05 5.94 10.58
C ALA A 61 -5.05 6.74 11.42
N GLY A 62 -6.24 6.22 11.68
CA GLY A 62 -7.30 6.90 12.43
C GLY A 62 -7.97 8.05 11.68
N LEU A 63 -7.90 8.06 10.35
CA LEU A 63 -8.64 8.98 9.49
C LEU A 63 -9.97 8.34 9.07
N GLY A 64 -11.01 9.16 8.96
CA GLY A 64 -12.20 8.80 8.20
C GLY A 64 -11.88 8.71 6.71
N PHE A 65 -12.71 8.00 5.94
CA PHE A 65 -12.57 7.90 4.49
C PHE A 65 -13.88 8.20 3.76
N ALA A 66 -13.82 9.09 2.77
CA ALA A 66 -14.90 9.36 1.82
C ALA A 66 -14.34 9.26 0.40
N HIS A 67 -15.12 8.72 -0.52
CA HIS A 67 -14.72 8.50 -1.90
C HIS A 67 -15.79 9.02 -2.85
N ILE A 68 -15.37 9.79 -3.86
CA ILE A 68 -16.21 10.16 -5.00
C ILE A 68 -15.46 9.74 -6.26
N ASP A 69 -16.12 8.93 -7.07
CA ASP A 69 -15.63 8.54 -8.39
C ASP A 69 -16.35 9.35 -9.47
N TYR A 70 -15.57 9.93 -10.38
CA TYR A 70 -16.08 10.65 -11.55
C TYR A 70 -15.76 9.86 -12.82
N PRO A 71 -16.73 9.11 -13.37
CA PRO A 71 -16.48 8.28 -14.53
C PRO A 71 -16.03 9.10 -15.74
N LEU A 72 -15.22 8.50 -16.60
CA LEU A 72 -14.74 9.16 -17.81
C LEU A 72 -15.84 9.30 -18.86
N GLY A 73 -16.86 8.45 -18.80
CA GLY A 73 -18.07 8.57 -19.60
C GLY A 73 -18.88 9.83 -19.27
N GLY A 74 -19.51 10.42 -20.28
CA GLY A 74 -20.45 11.54 -20.11
C GLY A 74 -19.81 12.94 -20.01
N PRO A 75 -20.63 13.96 -19.71
CA PRO A 75 -20.19 15.36 -19.67
C PRO A 75 -19.08 15.60 -18.64
N ALA A 76 -18.07 16.38 -19.02
CA ALA A 76 -16.98 16.79 -18.12
C ALA A 76 -17.38 18.03 -17.30
N VAL A 77 -18.61 18.04 -16.77
CA VAL A 77 -19.18 19.12 -15.97
C VAL A 77 -20.04 18.49 -14.88
N LEU A 78 -19.99 19.03 -13.67
CA LEU A 78 -20.85 18.57 -12.59
C LEU A 78 -22.28 19.10 -12.77
N ASP A 79 -23.27 18.23 -12.62
CA ASP A 79 -24.64 18.69 -12.40
C ASP A 79 -24.81 19.30 -10.99
N ALA A 80 -26.00 19.81 -10.69
CA ALA A 80 -26.30 20.45 -9.40
C ALA A 80 -26.17 19.50 -8.21
N ALA A 81 -26.59 18.23 -8.36
CA ALA A 81 -26.55 17.24 -7.29
C ALA A 81 -25.10 16.77 -7.01
N GLN A 82 -24.32 16.57 -8.08
CA GLN A 82 -22.90 16.28 -8.00
C GLN A 82 -22.13 17.43 -7.37
N SER A 83 -22.43 18.68 -7.77
CA SER A 83 -21.83 19.88 -7.18
C SER A 83 -22.11 19.98 -5.68
N GLN A 84 -23.36 19.76 -5.26
CA GLN A 84 -23.74 19.78 -3.85
C GLN A 84 -23.08 18.63 -3.05
N THR A 85 -22.91 17.47 -3.68
CA THR A 85 -22.22 16.32 -3.06
C THR A 85 -20.74 16.61 -2.85
N LEU A 86 -20.06 17.16 -3.87
CA LEU A 86 -18.67 17.60 -3.75
C LEU A 86 -18.52 18.67 -2.67
N GLN A 87 -19.38 19.69 -2.64
CA GLN A 87 -19.32 20.75 -1.63
C GLN A 87 -19.44 20.20 -0.21
N ARG A 88 -20.38 19.28 0.05
CA ARG A 88 -20.52 18.63 1.36
C ARG A 88 -19.29 17.81 1.73
N ALA A 89 -18.75 17.05 0.77
CA ALA A 89 -17.54 16.26 1.00
C ALA A 89 -16.30 17.12 1.28
N LEU A 90 -16.14 18.24 0.56
CA LEU A 90 -15.06 19.22 0.79
C LEU A 90 -15.18 19.90 2.15
N ALA A 91 -16.41 20.25 2.58
CA ALA A 91 -16.65 20.85 3.89
C ALA A 91 -16.34 19.89 5.04
N GLY A 92 -16.62 18.60 4.87
CA GLY A 92 -16.38 17.56 5.88
C GLY A 92 -14.97 16.96 5.88
N SER A 93 -14.12 17.29 4.92
CA SER A 93 -12.78 16.68 4.77
C SER A 93 -11.66 17.52 5.37
N ALA A 94 -10.73 16.85 6.05
CA ALA A 94 -9.51 17.46 6.56
C ALA A 94 -8.38 17.43 5.53
N LEU A 95 -8.43 16.49 4.58
CA LEU A 95 -7.47 16.32 3.49
C LEU A 95 -8.20 15.83 2.24
N VAL A 96 -7.78 16.31 1.07
CA VAL A 96 -8.31 15.87 -0.23
C VAL A 96 -7.16 15.33 -1.07
N TRP A 97 -7.32 14.12 -1.57
CA TRP A 97 -6.41 13.48 -2.52
C TRP A 97 -7.15 13.23 -3.83
N VAL A 98 -6.53 13.59 -4.95
CA VAL A 98 -7.08 13.41 -6.29
C VAL A 98 -6.17 12.50 -7.09
N ASP A 99 -6.64 11.30 -7.42
CA ASP A 99 -5.92 10.34 -8.26
C ASP A 99 -6.19 10.66 -9.73
N ALA A 100 -5.13 11.06 -10.44
CA ALA A 100 -5.20 11.37 -11.86
C ALA A 100 -4.06 10.63 -12.59
N PRO A 101 -4.11 9.28 -12.65
CA PRO A 101 -2.98 8.46 -13.10
C PRO A 101 -2.68 8.58 -14.60
N HIS A 102 -3.47 9.34 -15.36
CA HIS A 102 -3.25 9.63 -16.77
C HIS A 102 -3.57 11.10 -17.08
N ALA A 103 -2.84 11.72 -18.02
CA ALA A 103 -2.99 13.13 -18.36
C ALA A 103 -4.43 13.51 -18.80
N SER A 104 -5.12 12.62 -19.52
CA SER A 104 -6.52 12.84 -19.89
C SER A 104 -7.48 12.83 -18.69
N VAL A 105 -7.20 12.00 -17.68
CA VAL A 105 -7.96 11.97 -16.41
C VAL A 105 -7.74 13.27 -15.67
N GLU A 106 -6.48 13.72 -15.57
CA GLU A 106 -6.14 14.98 -14.90
C GLU A 106 -6.87 16.17 -15.54
N VAL A 107 -6.77 16.32 -16.87
CA VAL A 107 -7.45 17.40 -17.60
C VAL A 107 -8.96 17.37 -17.36
N ARG A 108 -9.56 16.18 -17.36
CA ARG A 108 -11.01 16.04 -17.12
C ARG A 108 -11.38 16.41 -15.68
N LEU A 109 -10.69 15.86 -14.68
CA LEU A 109 -10.95 16.16 -13.27
C LEU A 109 -10.72 17.65 -12.97
N ARG A 110 -9.67 18.26 -13.54
CA ARG A 110 -9.42 19.70 -13.46
C ARG A 110 -10.60 20.50 -14.01
N ARG A 111 -11.19 20.08 -15.14
CA ARG A 111 -12.39 20.73 -15.68
C ARG A 111 -13.62 20.57 -14.78
N MET A 112 -13.80 19.40 -14.16
CA MET A 112 -14.99 19.09 -13.37
C MET A 112 -14.96 19.70 -11.96
N VAL A 113 -13.82 19.58 -11.27
CA VAL A 113 -13.69 19.89 -9.83
C VAL A 113 -12.60 20.92 -9.52
N GLY A 114 -11.84 21.37 -10.53
CA GLY A 114 -10.64 22.19 -10.34
C GLY A 114 -10.92 23.49 -9.60
N ALA A 115 -11.95 24.24 -10.01
CA ALA A 115 -12.29 25.52 -9.38
C ALA A 115 -12.57 25.38 -7.87
N GLN A 116 -13.39 24.40 -7.48
CA GLN A 116 -13.72 24.14 -6.08
C GLN A 116 -12.51 23.68 -5.27
N LEU A 117 -11.62 22.91 -5.89
CA LEU A 117 -10.38 22.45 -5.26
C LEU A 117 -9.33 23.55 -5.14
N ASP A 118 -9.22 24.45 -6.11
CA ASP A 118 -8.32 25.61 -6.05
C ASP A 118 -8.78 26.59 -4.96
N GLU A 119 -10.09 26.86 -4.85
CA GLU A 119 -10.66 27.63 -3.73
C GLU A 119 -10.41 26.97 -2.37
N ARG A 120 -10.47 25.63 -2.29
CA ARG A 120 -10.13 24.90 -1.08
C ARG A 120 -8.64 25.02 -0.76
N ALA A 121 -7.77 24.84 -1.74
CA ALA A 121 -6.33 24.95 -1.57
C ALA A 121 -5.91 26.35 -1.11
N ALA A 122 -6.54 27.41 -1.62
CA ALA A 122 -6.31 28.78 -1.19
C ALA A 122 -6.68 29.02 0.29
N ARG A 123 -7.76 28.40 0.79
CA ARG A 123 -8.20 28.50 2.19
C ARG A 123 -7.40 27.62 3.14
N THR A 124 -6.97 26.45 2.67
CA THR A 124 -6.24 25.46 3.47
C THR A 124 -5.03 24.94 2.70
N PRO A 125 -3.92 25.70 2.66
CA PRO A 125 -2.70 25.30 1.96
C PRO A 125 -2.17 23.93 2.42
N GLY A 126 -1.70 23.12 1.47
CA GLY A 126 -1.18 21.77 1.74
C GLY A 126 -2.25 20.72 2.10
N ARG A 127 -3.55 21.02 1.93
CA ARG A 127 -4.66 20.07 2.19
C ARG A 127 -5.31 19.49 0.94
N VAL A 128 -4.87 19.90 -0.25
CA VAL A 128 -5.32 19.34 -1.53
C VAL A 128 -4.10 18.79 -2.25
N VAL A 129 -4.12 17.50 -2.56
CA VAL A 129 -3.00 16.78 -3.19
C VAL A 129 -3.48 16.19 -4.50
N TRP A 130 -2.96 16.69 -5.61
CA TRP A 130 -3.17 16.11 -6.93
C TRP A 130 -2.07 15.09 -7.21
N VAL A 131 -2.45 13.89 -7.63
CA VAL A 131 -1.53 12.80 -7.99
C VAL A 131 -1.59 12.61 -9.51
N PRO A 132 -0.85 13.42 -10.29
CA PRO A 132 -0.85 13.31 -11.74
C PRO A 132 -0.04 12.10 -12.20
N ALA A 133 -0.19 11.75 -13.47
CA ALA A 133 0.73 10.84 -14.14
C ALA A 133 2.17 11.37 -14.07
N GLY A 134 3.16 10.50 -13.88
CA GLY A 134 4.55 10.90 -13.88
C GLY A 134 5.48 9.92 -13.19
N ALA A 135 6.78 10.19 -13.33
CA ALA A 135 7.80 9.49 -12.54
C ALA A 135 7.86 10.13 -11.14
N PRO A 136 7.78 9.32 -10.07
CA PRO A 136 7.90 9.83 -8.71
C PRO A 136 9.30 10.41 -8.46
N VAL A 137 9.34 11.53 -7.75
CA VAL A 137 10.59 12.14 -7.27
C VAL A 137 11.13 11.32 -6.07
N THR A 138 12.40 10.93 -6.10
CA THR A 138 13.02 10.16 -5.02
C THR A 138 13.75 11.03 -3.99
N ASP A 139 14.28 12.18 -4.42
CA ASP A 139 14.86 13.18 -3.52
C ASP A 139 13.76 14.12 -3.00
N LEU A 140 13.45 13.97 -1.71
CA LEU A 140 12.38 14.71 -1.05
C LEU A 140 12.86 15.98 -0.34
N THR A 141 14.16 16.29 -0.37
CA THR A 141 14.77 17.30 0.51
C THR A 141 14.26 18.72 0.28
N THR A 142 13.85 19.04 -0.94
CA THR A 142 13.36 20.38 -1.34
C THR A 142 11.84 20.45 -1.44
N LEU A 143 11.15 19.32 -1.26
CA LEU A 143 9.71 19.22 -1.47
C LEU A 143 8.93 19.60 -0.23
N ASP A 144 7.86 20.37 -0.42
CA ASP A 144 6.85 20.56 0.61
C ASP A 144 6.10 19.25 0.92
N THR A 145 5.35 19.22 2.02
CA THR A 145 4.64 18.01 2.46
C THR A 145 3.65 17.48 1.42
N SER A 146 2.97 18.35 0.68
CA SER A 146 2.06 17.91 -0.39
C SER A 146 2.81 17.23 -1.53
N ALA A 147 3.90 17.81 -2.02
CA ALA A 147 4.73 17.24 -3.06
C ALA A 147 5.40 15.92 -2.61
N ARG A 148 5.79 15.82 -1.33
CA ARG A 148 6.24 14.55 -0.74
C ARG A 148 5.15 13.48 -0.77
N MET A 149 3.90 13.83 -0.44
CA MET A 149 2.76 12.90 -0.57
C MET A 149 2.57 12.47 -2.04
N VAL A 150 2.63 13.39 -3.00
CA VAL A 150 2.55 13.08 -4.43
C VAL A 150 3.62 12.07 -4.84
N ALA A 151 4.87 12.27 -4.44
CA ALA A 151 5.97 11.37 -4.78
C ALA A 151 5.71 9.92 -4.32
N TYR A 152 5.22 9.73 -3.10
CA TYR A 152 4.85 8.39 -2.63
C TYR A 152 3.62 7.81 -3.35
N LEU A 153 2.59 8.63 -3.59
CA LEU A 153 1.36 8.19 -4.25
C LEU A 153 1.59 7.82 -5.73
N GLN A 154 2.50 8.51 -6.41
CA GLN A 154 2.98 8.18 -7.76
C GLN A 154 3.86 6.93 -7.78
N ALA A 155 4.73 6.75 -6.77
CA ALA A 155 5.57 5.56 -6.67
C ALA A 155 4.72 4.29 -6.46
N GLY A 156 3.59 4.42 -5.76
CA GLY A 156 2.63 3.35 -5.55
C GLY A 156 3.16 2.22 -4.67
N GLY A 157 2.36 1.19 -4.48
CA GLY A 157 2.68 0.06 -3.60
C GLY A 157 2.46 0.37 -2.13
N LEU A 158 2.36 -0.70 -1.34
CA LEU A 158 1.96 -0.65 0.06
C LEU A 158 2.88 0.22 0.93
N ARG A 159 4.21 0.09 0.73
CA ARG A 159 5.21 0.79 1.54
C ARG A 159 5.16 2.29 1.32
N ASN A 160 5.06 2.73 0.07
CA ASN A 160 4.94 4.16 -0.23
C ASN A 160 3.61 4.72 0.25
N LEU A 161 2.50 4.00 0.08
CA LEU A 161 1.20 4.49 0.54
C LEU A 161 1.15 4.61 2.07
N LYS A 162 1.82 3.72 2.82
CA LYS A 162 2.01 3.88 4.27
C LYS A 162 2.77 5.17 4.61
N SER A 163 3.85 5.48 3.89
CA SER A 163 4.58 6.74 4.08
C SER A 163 3.73 7.96 3.74
N ALA A 164 2.98 7.94 2.63
CA ALA A 164 2.03 8.99 2.27
C ALA A 164 0.97 9.20 3.36
N MET A 165 0.44 8.12 3.93
CA MET A 165 -0.55 8.17 4.99
C MET A 165 0.02 8.71 6.31
N ALA A 166 1.27 8.39 6.64
CA ALA A 166 1.95 8.97 7.80
C ALA A 166 2.10 10.49 7.66
N LEU A 167 2.44 10.97 6.46
CA LEU A 167 2.48 12.41 6.15
C LEU A 167 1.08 13.04 6.20
N ALA A 168 0.05 12.37 5.68
CA ALA A 168 -1.34 12.82 5.74
C ALA A 168 -1.83 12.98 7.18
N HIS A 169 -1.61 11.98 8.02
CA HIS A 169 -1.96 12.03 9.43
C HIS A 169 -1.26 13.19 10.13
N ALA A 170 0.06 13.35 9.94
CA ALA A 170 0.81 14.44 10.56
C ALA A 170 0.32 15.83 10.10
N THR A 171 0.01 15.93 8.80
CA THR A 171 -0.57 17.11 8.17
C THR A 171 -1.89 17.48 8.83
N VAL A 172 -2.82 16.53 8.91
CA VAL A 172 -4.16 16.71 9.48
C VAL A 172 -4.12 17.02 10.98
N ALA A 173 -3.30 16.29 11.74
CA ALA A 173 -3.18 16.44 13.18
C ALA A 173 -2.36 17.67 13.61
N GLY A 174 -1.67 18.33 12.68
CA GLY A 174 -0.81 19.48 12.97
C GLY A 174 0.39 19.12 13.86
N VAL A 175 0.84 17.87 13.79
CA VAL A 175 1.98 17.35 14.58
C VAL A 175 3.27 17.40 13.75
N PRO A 176 4.45 17.30 14.38
CA PRO A 176 5.72 17.24 13.66
C PRO A 176 5.73 16.17 12.57
N MET A 177 6.32 16.50 11.42
CA MET A 177 6.41 15.57 10.30
C MET A 177 7.26 14.35 10.66
N PRO A 178 6.78 13.13 10.41
CA PRO A 178 7.55 11.93 10.69
C PRO A 178 8.74 11.80 9.74
N ALA A 179 9.81 11.19 10.22
CA ALA A 179 10.86 10.68 9.36
C ALA A 179 10.31 9.46 8.60
N VAL A 180 10.30 9.54 7.27
CA VAL A 180 9.84 8.47 6.38
C VAL A 180 10.96 8.15 5.37
N PRO A 181 11.14 6.88 4.98
CA PRO A 181 12.17 6.49 4.03
C PRO A 181 11.88 7.07 2.65
N ALA A 182 12.88 7.27 1.79
CA ALA A 182 12.67 7.72 0.41
C ALA A 182 11.66 6.81 -0.35
N PRO A 183 10.92 7.34 -1.33
CA PRO A 183 9.98 6.54 -2.11
C PRO A 183 10.65 5.33 -2.76
N GLU A 184 10.06 4.16 -2.57
CA GLU A 184 10.51 2.92 -3.18
C GLU A 184 10.01 2.82 -4.61
N ILE A 185 10.91 2.86 -5.58
CA ILE A 185 10.53 2.72 -6.99
C ILE A 185 10.32 1.25 -7.31
N LEU A 186 9.05 0.88 -7.55
CA LEU A 186 8.73 -0.44 -8.04
C LEU A 186 9.35 -0.64 -9.43
N PRO A 187 10.11 -1.72 -9.65
CA PRO A 187 10.76 -1.95 -10.94
C PRO A 187 9.72 -2.13 -12.06
N ALA A 188 10.10 -1.84 -13.29
CA ALA A 188 9.21 -1.97 -14.45
C ALA A 188 8.84 -3.43 -14.76
N ARG A 189 9.69 -4.36 -14.33
CA ARG A 189 9.54 -5.81 -14.47
C ARG A 189 10.30 -6.53 -13.36
N GLY A 190 9.96 -7.79 -13.12
CA GLY A 190 10.65 -8.63 -12.15
C GLY A 190 9.84 -9.84 -11.75
N LEU A 191 10.26 -10.45 -10.66
CA LEU A 191 9.70 -11.64 -10.07
C LEU A 191 9.23 -11.39 -8.65
N TYR A 192 8.15 -12.06 -8.26
CA TYR A 192 7.57 -11.98 -6.93
C TYR A 192 7.29 -13.37 -6.38
N HIS A 193 7.60 -13.53 -5.09
CA HIS A 193 7.15 -14.64 -4.28
C HIS A 193 6.75 -14.10 -2.90
N PRO A 194 5.64 -14.54 -2.28
CA PRO A 194 5.14 -13.98 -1.02
C PRO A 194 6.14 -14.09 0.14
N GLU A 195 6.93 -15.16 0.16
CA GLU A 195 7.97 -15.41 1.17
C GLU A 195 9.33 -14.77 0.84
N ALA A 196 9.48 -14.12 -0.33
CA ALA A 196 10.71 -13.42 -0.65
C ALA A 196 10.72 -12.04 0.04
N PRO A 197 11.88 -11.58 0.57
CA PRO A 197 11.93 -10.32 1.32
C PRO A 197 11.70 -9.07 0.46
N ARG A 198 11.82 -9.20 -0.87
CA ARG A 198 11.66 -8.14 -1.86
C ARG A 198 11.36 -8.72 -3.23
N LEU A 199 10.93 -7.87 -4.16
CA LEU A 199 10.87 -8.21 -5.57
C LEU A 199 12.26 -8.60 -6.08
N LEU A 200 12.31 -9.65 -6.89
CA LEU A 200 13.53 -10.25 -7.41
C LEU A 200 13.70 -9.81 -8.87
N PRO A 201 14.91 -9.41 -9.30
CA PRO A 201 15.09 -8.82 -10.62
C PRO A 201 14.96 -9.81 -11.78
N ASN A 202 15.34 -11.08 -11.57
CA ASN A 202 15.39 -12.11 -12.60
C ASN A 202 15.47 -13.52 -12.00
N ALA A 203 15.43 -14.53 -12.87
CA ALA A 203 15.45 -15.93 -12.51
C ALA A 203 16.72 -16.36 -11.74
N ALA A 204 17.87 -15.77 -12.02
CA ALA A 204 19.10 -16.06 -11.29
C ALA A 204 18.98 -15.65 -9.81
N ALA A 205 18.43 -14.46 -9.54
CA ALA A 205 18.16 -14.01 -8.18
C ALA A 205 17.07 -14.84 -7.48
N LEU A 206 16.05 -15.27 -8.21
CA LEU A 206 15.02 -16.18 -7.70
C LEU A 206 15.61 -17.53 -7.31
N GLU A 207 16.45 -18.12 -8.16
CA GLU A 207 17.06 -19.42 -7.86
C GLU A 207 18.02 -19.32 -6.67
N ALA A 208 18.82 -18.26 -6.60
CA ALA A 208 19.70 -18.01 -5.45
C ALA A 208 18.90 -17.93 -4.13
N TRP A 209 17.76 -17.22 -4.14
CA TRP A 209 16.85 -17.17 -2.98
C TRP A 209 16.22 -18.55 -2.71
N ARG A 210 15.77 -19.27 -3.74
CA ARG A 210 15.15 -20.60 -3.62
C ARG A 210 16.09 -21.63 -2.99
N GLN A 211 17.38 -21.59 -3.31
CA GLN A 211 18.38 -22.51 -2.71
C GLN A 211 18.48 -22.34 -1.18
N GLY A 212 18.18 -21.14 -0.67
CA GLY A 212 18.05 -20.88 0.77
C GLY A 212 16.82 -21.50 1.43
N GLN A 213 15.85 -22.01 0.65
CA GLN A 213 14.54 -22.47 1.12
C GLN A 213 14.39 -23.99 0.98
N PRO A 214 14.68 -24.81 2.02
CA PRO A 214 14.67 -26.28 1.92
C PRO A 214 13.35 -26.85 1.38
N ALA A 215 12.22 -26.26 1.76
CA ALA A 215 10.89 -26.71 1.36
C ALA A 215 10.51 -26.41 -0.10
N LEU A 216 11.35 -25.66 -0.84
CA LEU A 216 11.12 -25.30 -2.24
C LEU A 216 12.16 -25.92 -3.19
N ARG A 217 13.24 -26.49 -2.64
CA ARG A 217 14.31 -27.09 -3.44
C ARG A 217 13.79 -28.30 -4.22
N GLY A 218 14.16 -28.39 -5.49
CA GLY A 218 13.83 -29.51 -6.36
C GLY A 218 12.38 -29.54 -6.87
N LEU A 219 11.49 -28.67 -6.37
CA LEU A 219 10.13 -28.59 -6.88
C LEU A 219 10.12 -28.03 -8.33
N PRO A 220 9.26 -28.55 -9.22
CA PRO A 220 9.09 -28.00 -10.56
C PRO A 220 8.61 -26.55 -10.51
N ALA A 221 9.23 -25.70 -11.32
CA ALA A 221 8.98 -24.26 -11.31
C ALA A 221 7.84 -23.88 -12.27
N VAL A 222 6.92 -23.02 -11.81
CA VAL A 222 5.82 -22.46 -12.62
C VAL A 222 5.85 -20.93 -12.51
N ALA A 223 5.88 -20.24 -13.64
CA ALA A 223 5.77 -18.79 -13.66
C ALA A 223 4.34 -18.35 -14.00
N VAL A 224 3.75 -17.53 -13.12
CA VAL A 224 2.46 -16.89 -13.34
C VAL A 224 2.70 -15.49 -13.89
N LEU A 225 2.26 -15.23 -15.12
CA LEU A 225 2.42 -13.94 -15.76
C LEU A 225 1.30 -13.00 -15.33
N VAL A 226 1.67 -11.86 -14.75
CA VAL A 226 0.74 -10.83 -14.26
C VAL A 226 1.19 -9.44 -14.67
N HIS A 227 0.27 -8.48 -14.72
CA HIS A 227 0.62 -7.10 -15.02
C HIS A 227 1.20 -6.37 -13.79
N ARG A 228 2.11 -5.42 -14.01
CA ARG A 228 2.79 -4.64 -12.93
C ARG A 228 1.80 -3.93 -11.97
N HIS A 229 0.61 -3.57 -12.45
CA HIS A 229 -0.38 -2.83 -11.66
C HIS A 229 -0.77 -3.50 -10.34
N HIS A 230 -0.68 -4.84 -10.23
CA HIS A 230 -1.05 -5.54 -9.02
C HIS A 230 -0.12 -5.19 -7.85
N PHE A 231 1.14 -4.90 -8.14
CA PHE A 231 2.13 -4.46 -7.16
C PHE A 231 1.98 -2.98 -6.82
N VAL A 232 1.70 -2.16 -7.83
CA VAL A 232 1.44 -0.72 -7.67
C VAL A 232 0.19 -0.48 -6.80
N ASP A 233 -0.83 -1.31 -6.95
CA ASP A 233 -2.09 -1.18 -6.21
C ASP A 233 -2.11 -2.01 -4.93
N GLY A 234 -1.00 -2.69 -4.58
CA GLY A 234 -0.88 -3.53 -3.39
C GLY A 234 -1.88 -4.70 -3.36
N SER A 235 -2.34 -5.13 -4.54
CA SER A 235 -3.33 -6.18 -4.73
C SER A 235 -2.67 -7.54 -4.98
N THR A 236 -1.82 -7.97 -4.06
CA THR A 236 -1.13 -9.27 -4.17
C THR A 236 -1.83 -10.40 -3.42
N GLY A 237 -2.82 -10.14 -2.56
CA GLY A 237 -3.42 -11.19 -1.72
C GLY A 237 -4.05 -12.36 -2.50
N TRP A 238 -4.69 -12.08 -3.64
CA TRP A 238 -5.21 -13.13 -4.53
C TRP A 238 -4.08 -13.93 -5.19
N LEU A 239 -2.98 -13.25 -5.52
CA LEU A 239 -1.80 -13.85 -6.11
C LEU A 239 -1.11 -14.74 -5.07
N ASP A 240 -1.00 -14.28 -3.82
CA ASP A 240 -0.44 -15.05 -2.71
C ASP A 240 -1.23 -16.34 -2.49
N ALA A 241 -2.56 -16.25 -2.47
CA ALA A 241 -3.44 -17.41 -2.36
C ALA A 241 -3.27 -18.37 -3.54
N TRP A 242 -3.14 -17.85 -4.76
CA TRP A 242 -2.96 -18.68 -5.94
C TRP A 242 -1.60 -19.39 -5.96
N LEU A 243 -0.53 -18.68 -5.64
CA LEU A 243 0.82 -19.27 -5.51
C LEU A 243 0.86 -20.33 -4.41
N HIS A 244 0.10 -20.12 -3.31
CA HIS A 244 -0.07 -21.12 -2.27
C HIS A 244 -0.76 -22.39 -2.79
N THR A 245 -1.77 -22.28 -3.66
CA THR A 245 -2.43 -23.45 -4.28
C THR A 245 -1.45 -24.29 -5.10
N PHE A 246 -0.54 -23.68 -5.86
CA PHE A 246 0.51 -24.43 -6.57
C PHE A 246 1.42 -25.19 -5.59
N ARG A 247 1.78 -24.56 -4.47
CA ARG A 247 2.61 -25.18 -3.44
C ARG A 247 1.94 -26.41 -2.81
N GLN A 248 0.63 -26.38 -2.62
CA GLN A 248 -0.14 -27.55 -2.18
C GLN A 248 -0.09 -28.73 -3.18
N GLN A 249 0.17 -28.44 -4.46
CA GLN A 249 0.34 -29.45 -5.51
C GLN A 249 1.81 -29.86 -5.71
N GLY A 250 2.72 -29.49 -4.80
CA GLY A 250 4.14 -29.81 -4.92
C GLY A 250 4.88 -29.01 -5.99
N LEU A 251 4.37 -27.83 -6.36
CA LEU A 251 4.98 -26.95 -7.36
C LEU A 251 5.61 -25.72 -6.69
N PHE A 252 6.71 -25.25 -7.26
CA PHE A 252 7.28 -23.95 -6.91
C PHE A 252 6.74 -22.88 -7.88
N ALA A 253 5.71 -22.17 -7.46
CA ALA A 253 5.15 -21.08 -8.26
C ALA A 253 5.66 -19.72 -7.81
N TYR A 254 5.87 -18.83 -8.78
CA TYR A 254 6.19 -17.43 -8.55
C TYR A 254 5.51 -16.58 -9.62
N ALA A 255 5.33 -15.28 -9.35
CA ALA A 255 4.82 -14.36 -10.34
C ALA A 255 5.95 -13.70 -11.11
N ALA A 256 5.78 -13.56 -12.42
CA ALA A 256 6.59 -12.69 -13.25
C ALA A 256 5.72 -11.55 -13.76
N PHE A 257 6.23 -10.33 -13.65
CA PHE A 257 5.48 -9.14 -14.02
C PHE A 257 6.27 -8.21 -14.91
N GLY A 258 5.52 -7.43 -15.69
CA GLY A 258 6.02 -6.36 -16.53
C GLY A 258 4.91 -5.35 -16.82
N GLN A 259 5.31 -4.13 -17.18
CA GLN A 259 4.38 -3.13 -17.74
C GLN A 259 4.04 -3.44 -19.21
N GLN A 260 4.99 -4.00 -19.94
CA GLN A 260 4.79 -4.55 -21.28
C GLN A 260 5.38 -5.96 -21.28
N VAL A 261 4.67 -6.88 -21.91
CA VAL A 261 5.08 -8.28 -22.02
C VAL A 261 5.50 -8.54 -23.47
N THR A 262 6.80 -8.46 -23.73
CA THR A 262 7.42 -8.89 -24.99
C THR A 262 8.27 -10.13 -24.75
N ALA A 263 8.55 -10.91 -25.81
CA ALA A 263 9.43 -12.07 -25.71
C ALA A 263 10.79 -11.71 -25.10
N GLN A 264 11.38 -10.58 -25.50
CA GLN A 264 12.64 -10.09 -24.94
C GLN A 264 12.53 -9.78 -23.44
N THR A 265 11.51 -9.01 -23.03
CA THR A 265 11.35 -8.65 -21.61
C THR A 265 11.06 -9.85 -20.72
N LEU A 266 10.39 -10.88 -21.25
CA LEU A 266 10.18 -12.14 -20.55
C LEU A 266 11.48 -12.93 -20.44
N ALA A 267 12.27 -13.03 -21.52
CA ALA A 267 13.56 -13.70 -21.51
C ALA A 267 14.50 -13.11 -20.45
N GLU A 268 14.62 -11.77 -20.41
CA GLU A 268 15.45 -11.06 -19.42
C GLU A 268 15.11 -11.37 -17.96
N VAL A 269 13.84 -11.69 -17.68
CA VAL A 269 13.34 -11.92 -16.33
C VAL A 269 13.29 -13.41 -15.98
N LEU A 270 12.99 -14.27 -16.95
CA LEU A 270 12.68 -15.68 -16.72
C LEU A 270 13.81 -16.64 -17.10
N GLU A 271 14.82 -16.21 -17.85
CA GLU A 271 15.93 -17.07 -18.25
C GLU A 271 17.08 -17.05 -17.23
N LEU A 272 17.64 -18.24 -16.99
CA LEU A 272 18.93 -18.40 -16.36
C LEU A 272 20.04 -18.19 -17.41
N PRO A 273 21.17 -17.57 -17.02
CA PRO A 273 22.31 -17.44 -17.92
C PRO A 273 22.81 -18.82 -18.36
N PRO A 274 23.39 -18.94 -19.57
CA PRO A 274 23.96 -20.20 -20.05
C PRO A 274 25.12 -20.65 -19.15
N GLU A 275 25.20 -21.94 -18.87
CA GLU A 275 26.22 -22.54 -17.99
C GLU A 275 27.66 -22.32 -18.49
N GLY A 276 27.84 -22.01 -19.78
CA GLY A 276 29.13 -21.71 -20.42
C GLY A 276 29.32 -20.26 -20.89
N GLY A 277 28.44 -19.32 -20.50
CA GLY A 277 28.57 -17.89 -20.83
C GLY A 277 28.30 -17.49 -22.30
N THR A 278 28.18 -18.46 -23.21
CA THR A 278 27.78 -18.24 -24.61
C THR A 278 26.59 -19.15 -24.97
N GLY A 279 25.60 -18.60 -25.68
CA GLY A 279 24.37 -19.32 -26.08
C GLY A 279 23.08 -18.74 -25.48
N PRO A 280 21.90 -19.26 -25.91
CA PRO A 280 20.61 -18.82 -25.38
C PRO A 280 20.46 -19.23 -23.90
N GLY A 281 19.81 -18.36 -23.12
CA GLY A 281 19.46 -18.68 -21.74
C GLY A 281 18.47 -19.84 -21.67
N ARG A 282 18.39 -20.48 -20.50
CA ARG A 282 17.40 -21.54 -20.24
C ARG A 282 16.25 -20.96 -19.45
N LEU A 283 15.02 -21.19 -19.90
CA LEU A 283 13.84 -20.81 -19.12
C LEU A 283 13.88 -21.50 -17.74
N HIS A 284 13.74 -20.71 -16.68
CA HIS A 284 13.72 -21.23 -15.32
C HIS A 284 12.45 -22.04 -15.02
N ALA A 285 11.30 -21.54 -15.48
CA ALA A 285 10.02 -22.23 -15.31
C ALA A 285 9.85 -23.37 -16.33
N SER A 286 9.25 -24.47 -15.87
CA SER A 286 8.84 -25.58 -16.74
C SER A 286 7.47 -25.34 -17.38
N ALA A 287 6.68 -24.41 -16.83
CA ALA A 287 5.39 -23.99 -17.37
C ALA A 287 5.14 -22.49 -17.15
N LEU A 288 4.45 -21.87 -18.10
CA LEU A 288 3.96 -20.49 -18.01
C LEU A 288 2.44 -20.51 -17.90
N VAL A 289 1.91 -19.78 -16.93
CA VAL A 289 0.48 -19.59 -16.74
C VAL A 289 0.15 -18.13 -16.99
N LEU A 290 -0.66 -17.85 -18.01
CA LEU A 290 -1.12 -16.51 -18.29
C LEU A 290 -2.35 -16.22 -17.42
N HIS A 291 -2.29 -15.17 -16.60
CA HIS A 291 -3.48 -14.67 -15.94
C HIS A 291 -4.18 -13.71 -16.90
N GLN A 292 -5.19 -14.19 -17.61
CA GLN A 292 -6.17 -13.30 -18.25
C GLN A 292 -7.32 -13.11 -17.25
N LEU A 293 -7.36 -11.94 -16.63
CA LEU A 293 -8.57 -11.36 -16.06
C LEU A 293 -8.77 -9.99 -16.69
#